data_AF-A0A4R0GE68-F1
#
_entry.id   AF-A0A4R0GE68-F1
#
_cell.length_a   1.000
_cell.length_b   1.000
_cell.length_c   1.000
_cell.angle_alpha   90.00
_cell.angle_beta   90.00
_cell.angle_gamma   90.00
#
_symmetry.space_group_name_H-M   'P 1'
#
loop_
_entity.id
_entity.type
_entity.pdbx_description
1 polymer ?
#
loop_
_entity_poly.entity_id
_entity_poly.type
_entity_poly.pdbx_seq_one_letter_code
_entity_poly.pdbx_strand_id
1 'polypeptide(L)'
;MTYGTATLIACGALVFGGPIGLGLFANLIRRRDFGRRSLRRFVAGGIVVSGAIFFLGGPASNWLVPPPYDPILASGRGLDLRGSLFWLAAWAGAALTFAIALAYGVDLSRLRRSRQAT
;
A
#
# COMPACT_ATOMS: atom_id res chain seq x y z
N MET A 1 15.20 21.07 -3.33
CA MET A 1 14.72 19.82 -3.95
C MET A 1 13.91 20.17 -5.18
N THR A 2 14.14 19.53 -6.32
CA THR A 2 13.37 19.80 -7.53
C THR A 2 11.96 19.23 -7.39
N TYR A 3 10.97 19.88 -7.99
CA TYR A 3 9.58 19.44 -7.91
C TYR A 3 9.37 18.00 -8.43
N GLY A 4 10.22 17.55 -9.36
CA GLY A 4 10.28 16.16 -9.84
C GLY A 4 10.71 15.15 -8.76
N THR A 5 11.68 15.49 -7.90
CA THR A 5 12.17 14.57 -6.85
C THR A 5 11.10 14.32 -5.79
N ALA A 6 10.31 15.32 -5.41
CA ALA A 6 9.22 15.17 -4.44
C ALA A 6 8.13 14.19 -4.90
N THR A 7 7.76 14.23 -6.18
CA THR A 7 6.83 13.27 -6.81
C THR A 7 7.34 11.85 -6.76
N LEU A 8 8.62 11.64 -7.10
CA LEU A 8 9.22 10.31 -7.14
C LEU A 8 9.26 9.70 -5.74
N ILE A 9 9.57 10.50 -4.73
CA ILE A 9 9.54 10.09 -3.32
C ILE A 9 8.11 9.74 -2.90
N ALA A 10 7.11 10.56 -3.25
CA ALA A 10 5.71 10.30 -2.93
C ALA A 10 5.16 9.04 -3.64
N CYS A 11 5.47 8.84 -4.92
CA CYS A 11 5.14 7.61 -5.65
C CYS A 11 5.82 6.40 -5.02
N GLY A 12 7.11 6.49 -4.67
CA GLY A 12 7.83 5.43 -3.98
C GLY A 12 7.20 5.09 -2.63
N ALA A 13 6.81 6.10 -1.85
CA ALA A 13 6.13 5.92 -0.57
C ALA A 13 4.76 5.26 -0.73
N LEU A 14 3.99 5.60 -1.77
CA LEU A 14 2.72 4.94 -2.07
C LEU A 14 2.88 3.47 -2.47
N VAL A 15 3.87 3.17 -3.33
CA VAL A 15 4.11 1.81 -3.81
C VAL A 15 4.67 0.92 -2.72
N PHE A 16 5.63 1.41 -1.94
CA PHE A 16 6.40 0.60 -1.01
C PHE A 16 6.00 0.77 0.46
N GLY A 17 5.35 1.87 0.84
CA GLY A 17 5.00 2.15 2.24
C GLY A 17 4.06 1.11 2.83
N GLY A 18 2.98 0.77 2.10
CA GLY A 18 2.05 -0.30 2.46
C GLY A 18 2.72 -1.66 2.67
N PRO A 19 3.42 -2.22 1.66
CA PRO A 19 4.03 -3.54 1.78
C PRO A 19 5.21 -3.60 2.77
N ILE A 20 6.04 -2.56 2.87
CA ILE A 20 7.12 -2.49 3.88
C ILE A 20 6.52 -2.45 5.28
N GLY A 21 5.52 -1.60 5.51
CA GLY A 21 4.82 -1.51 6.80
C GLY A 21 4.21 -2.86 7.20
N LEU A 22 3.53 -3.52 6.25
CA LEU A 22 2.97 -4.85 6.49
C LEU A 22 4.06 -5.88 6.81
N GLY A 23 5.15 -5.91 6.04
CA GLY A 23 6.26 -6.86 6.23
C GLY A 23 6.96 -6.69 7.59
N LEU A 24 7.20 -5.45 8.02
CA LEU A 24 7.76 -5.16 9.34
C LEU A 24 6.83 -5.61 10.46
N PHE A 25 5.53 -5.32 10.33
CA PHE A 25 4.54 -5.69 11.34
C PHE A 25 4.33 -7.21 11.40
N ALA A 26 4.37 -7.90 10.25
CA ALA A 26 4.38 -9.36 10.18
C ALA A 26 5.58 -9.95 10.95
N ASN A 27 6.78 -9.41 10.71
CA ASN A 27 8.01 -9.87 11.35
C ASN A 27 7.95 -9.66 12.87
N LEU A 28 7.40 -8.53 13.32
CA LEU A 28 7.22 -8.23 14.74
C LEU A 28 6.25 -9.21 15.42
N ILE A 29 5.13 -9.52 14.76
CA ILE A 29 4.15 -10.51 15.24
C ILE A 29 4.78 -11.90 15.32
N ARG A 30 5.59 -12.26 14.31
CA ARG A 30 6.26 -13.57 14.22
C ARG A 30 7.30 -13.76 15.32
N ARG A 31 8.02 -12.70 15.72
CA ARG A 31 8.98 -12.72 16.83
C ARG A 31 8.34 -12.82 18.21
N ARG A 32 7.06 -12.47 18.35
CA ARG A 32 6.35 -12.40 19.63
C ARG A 32 5.48 -13.62 19.92
N ASP A 33 5.58 -14.69 19.12
CA ASP A 33 4.75 -15.90 19.22
C ASP A 33 3.25 -15.61 19.36
N PHE A 34 2.79 -14.54 18.72
CA PHE A 34 1.41 -14.14 18.78
C PHE A 34 0.54 -15.21 18.09
N GLY A 35 -0.30 -15.88 18.88
CA GLY A 35 -1.12 -17.01 18.42
C GLY A 35 -2.03 -16.70 17.22
N ARG A 36 -2.63 -17.75 16.67
CA ARG A 36 -3.42 -17.78 15.41
C ARG A 36 -4.45 -16.65 15.23
N ARG A 37 -5.01 -16.09 16.32
CA ARG A 37 -5.94 -14.94 16.27
C ARG A 37 -5.26 -13.64 15.83
N SER A 38 -4.00 -13.41 16.21
CA SER A 38 -3.23 -12.22 15.83
C SER A 38 -2.93 -12.20 14.34
N LEU A 39 -2.54 -13.35 13.78
CA LEU A 39 -2.23 -13.46 12.35
C LEU A 39 -3.48 -13.25 11.45
N ARG A 40 -4.68 -13.67 11.91
CA ARG A 40 -5.94 -13.35 11.19
C ARG A 40 -6.23 -11.85 11.19
N ARG A 41 -6.06 -11.17 12.33
CA ARG A 41 -6.21 -9.71 12.41
C ARG A 41 -5.19 -9.00 11.54
N PHE A 42 -3.98 -9.55 11.41
CA PHE A 42 -2.95 -9.04 10.52
C PHE A 42 -3.36 -9.11 9.04
N VAL A 43 -3.87 -10.25 8.58
CA VAL A 43 -4.37 -10.40 7.20
C VAL A 43 -5.55 -9.47 6.93
N ALA A 44 -6.54 -9.42 7.84
CA ALA A 44 -7.67 -8.51 7.73
C ALA A 44 -7.20 -7.03 7.70
N GLY A 45 -6.25 -6.68 8.57
CA GLY A 45 -5.62 -5.37 8.59
C GLY A 45 -4.92 -5.03 7.28
N GLY A 46 -4.19 -5.96 6.67
CA GLY A 46 -3.54 -5.74 5.37
C GLY A 46 -4.50 -5.55 4.21
N ILE A 47 -5.66 -6.22 4.22
CA ILE A 47 -6.72 -5.99 3.24
C ILE A 47 -7.33 -4.60 3.40
N VAL A 48 -7.62 -4.20 4.65
CA VAL A 48 -8.17 -2.85 4.94
C VAL A 48 -7.16 -1.76 4.56
N VAL A 49 -5.88 -1.93 4.91
CA VAL A 49 -4.82 -0.99 4.53
C VAL A 49 -4.65 -0.90 3.02
N SER A 50 -4.72 -2.03 2.31
CA SER A 50 -4.71 -2.04 0.84
C SER A 50 -5.87 -1.23 0.26
N GLY A 51 -7.10 -1.44 0.76
CA GLY A 51 -8.26 -0.66 0.36
C GLY A 51 -8.09 0.83 0.66
N ALA A 52 -7.56 1.19 1.82
CA ALA A 52 -7.27 2.58 2.18
C ALA A 52 -6.25 3.22 1.22
N ILE A 53 -5.17 2.51 0.87
CA ILE A 53 -4.19 2.99 -0.11
C ILE A 53 -4.85 3.16 -1.49
N PHE A 54 -5.70 2.21 -1.90
CA PHE A 54 -6.38 2.25 -3.20
C PHE A 54 -7.30 3.48 -3.35
N PHE A 55 -8.11 3.76 -2.34
CA PHE A 55 -9.09 4.86 -2.39
C PHE A 55 -8.52 6.22 -2.01
N LEU A 56 -7.59 6.27 -1.05
CA LEU A 56 -7.11 7.53 -0.46
C LEU A 56 -5.69 7.89 -0.90
N GLY A 57 -4.90 6.96 -1.45
CA GLY A 57 -3.50 7.18 -1.78
C GLY A 57 -3.27 8.26 -2.84
N GLY A 58 -4.06 8.24 -3.91
CA GLY A 58 -4.03 9.26 -4.97
C GLY A 58 -4.41 10.66 -4.44
N PRO A 59 -5.62 10.82 -3.85
CA PRO A 59 -6.05 12.10 -3.27
C PRO A 59 -5.11 12.66 -2.21
N ALA A 60 -4.65 11.83 -1.27
CA ALA A 60 -3.75 12.27 -0.20
C ALA A 60 -2.39 12.76 -0.73
N SER A 61 -1.85 12.10 -1.76
CA SER A 61 -0.56 12.47 -2.35
C SER A 61 -0.64 13.76 -3.16
N ASN A 62 -1.75 13.97 -3.87
CA ASN A 62 -2.03 15.26 -4.53
C ASN A 62 -2.18 16.41 -3.52
N TRP A 63 -2.71 16.13 -2.33
CA TRP A 63 -2.83 17.13 -1.27
C TRP A 63 -1.49 17.46 -0.60
N LEU A 64 -0.64 16.44 -0.39
CA LEU A 64 0.67 16.58 0.24
C LEU A 64 1.72 17.20 -0.69
N VAL A 65 1.60 16.98 -2.01
CA VAL A 65 2.50 17.53 -3.03
C VAL A 65 1.67 18.29 -4.05
N PRO A 66 1.17 19.50 -3.70
CA PRO A 66 0.34 20.26 -4.62
C PRO A 66 1.11 20.61 -5.90
N PRO A 67 0.43 20.67 -7.06
CA PRO A 67 1.04 21.16 -8.31
C PRO A 67 1.57 22.59 -8.13
N PRO A 68 2.78 22.94 -8.61
CA PRO A 68 3.20 24.30 -8.80
C PRO A 68 2.23 24.90 -9.81
N TYR A 69 1.93 26.17 -9.62
CA TYR A 69 1.07 26.89 -10.54
C TYR A 69 1.73 26.92 -11.92
N ASP A 70 1.23 26.10 -12.84
CA ASP A 70 1.74 26.00 -14.20
C ASP A 70 0.64 26.51 -15.16
N PRO A 71 0.80 27.70 -15.77
CA PRO A 71 -0.27 28.35 -16.54
C PRO A 71 -0.74 27.53 -17.74
N ILE A 72 0.09 26.61 -18.24
CA ILE A 72 -0.25 25.70 -19.34
C ILE A 72 -1.25 24.62 -18.87
N LEU A 73 -1.08 24.08 -17.67
CA LEU A 73 -1.98 23.09 -17.05
C LEU A 73 -3.19 23.75 -16.38
N ALA A 74 -3.09 25.00 -15.93
CA ALA A 74 -4.20 25.79 -15.38
C ALA A 74 -5.33 26.06 -16.39
N SER A 75 -5.05 25.89 -17.69
CA SER A 75 -6.03 26.07 -18.77
C SER A 75 -7.07 24.93 -18.90
N GLY A 76 -7.01 23.90 -18.04
CA GLY A 76 -7.92 22.75 -18.08
C GLY A 76 -7.71 21.81 -19.28
N ARG A 77 -6.67 22.03 -20.09
CA ARG A 77 -6.34 21.25 -21.30
C ARG A 77 -5.15 20.30 -21.13
N GLY A 78 -4.42 20.37 -20.03
CA GLY A 78 -3.31 19.47 -19.75
C GLY A 78 -3.82 18.18 -19.10
N LEU A 79 -3.55 17.03 -19.73
CA LEU A 79 -3.69 15.74 -19.08
C LEU A 79 -2.78 15.76 -17.83
N ASP A 80 -3.36 15.73 -16.63
CA ASP A 80 -2.58 15.75 -15.38
C ASP A 80 -1.89 14.39 -15.20
N LEU A 81 -0.76 14.22 -15.91
CA LEU A 81 0.09 13.04 -15.88
C LEU A 81 0.59 12.72 -14.47
N ARG A 82 0.57 13.69 -13.54
CA ARG A 82 0.93 13.48 -12.14
C ARG A 82 -0.18 12.84 -11.34
N GLY A 83 -1.40 13.38 -11.45
CA GLY A 83 -2.56 12.78 -10.81
C GLY A 83 -2.75 11.32 -11.22
N SER A 84 -2.52 11.01 -12.50
CA SER A 84 -2.56 9.63 -13.00
C SER A 84 -1.39 8.77 -12.50
N LEU A 85 -0.17 9.32 -12.40
CA LEU A 85 0.98 8.62 -11.79
C LEU A 85 0.76 8.29 -10.31
N PHE A 86 0.18 9.20 -9.52
CA PHE A 86 -0.15 8.92 -8.12
C PHE A 86 -1.24 7.88 -7.98
N TRP A 87 -2.24 7.89 -8.86
CA TRP A 87 -3.26 6.84 -8.92
C TRP A 87 -2.67 5.48 -9.27
N LEU A 88 -1.80 5.40 -10.30
CA LEU A 88 -1.12 4.16 -10.66
C LEU A 88 -0.21 3.65 -9.54
N ALA A 89 0.53 4.54 -8.88
CA ALA A 89 1.38 4.22 -7.74
C ALA A 89 0.55 3.70 -6.55
N ALA A 90 -0.58 4.33 -6.25
CA ALA A 90 -1.51 3.88 -5.21
C ALA A 90 -2.09 2.50 -5.53
N TRP A 91 -2.48 2.26 -6.79
CA TRP A 91 -2.98 0.94 -7.22
C TRP A 91 -1.91 -0.14 -7.13
N ALA A 92 -0.69 0.15 -7.59
CA ALA A 92 0.42 -0.78 -7.50
C ALA A 92 0.75 -1.12 -6.03
N GLY A 93 0.82 -0.11 -5.17
CA GLY A 93 1.07 -0.31 -3.73
C GLY A 93 -0.06 -1.07 -3.02
N ALA A 94 -1.32 -0.76 -3.35
CA ALA A 94 -2.47 -1.48 -2.83
C ALA A 94 -2.47 -2.95 -3.26
N ALA A 95 -2.22 -3.23 -4.55
CA ALA A 95 -2.15 -4.58 -5.09
C ALA A 95 -1.02 -5.38 -4.43
N LEU A 96 0.17 -4.77 -4.24
CA LEU A 96 1.30 -5.43 -3.57
C LEU A 96 0.97 -5.75 -2.11
N THR A 97 0.38 -4.79 -1.39
CA THR A 97 -0.02 -4.95 0.01
C THR A 97 -1.07 -6.06 0.16
N PHE A 98 -2.02 -6.12 -0.77
CA PHE A 98 -3.04 -7.17 -0.81
C PHE A 98 -2.45 -8.55 -1.10
N ALA A 99 -1.55 -8.65 -2.08
CA ALA A 99 -0.87 -9.90 -2.41
C ALA A 99 -0.07 -10.46 -1.23
N ILE A 100 0.64 -9.59 -0.50
CA ILE A 100 1.37 -9.98 0.72
C ILE A 100 0.39 -10.46 1.79
N ALA A 101 -0.70 -9.73 2.05
CA ALA A 101 -1.71 -10.13 3.02
C ALA A 101 -2.32 -11.50 2.68
N LEU A 102 -2.61 -11.77 1.40
CA LEU A 102 -3.09 -13.07 0.93
C LEU A 102 -2.06 -14.18 1.10
N ALA A 103 -0.79 -13.93 0.77
CA ALA A 103 0.28 -14.92 0.94
C ALA A 103 0.36 -15.40 2.40
N TYR A 104 0.32 -14.46 3.36
CA TYR A 104 0.26 -14.80 4.79
C TYR A 104 -1.02 -15.55 5.19
N GLY A 105 -2.16 -15.23 4.57
CA GLY A 105 -3.42 -15.94 4.77
C GLY A 105 -3.39 -17.39 4.25
N VAL A 106 -2.77 -17.63 3.09
CA VAL A 106 -2.61 -18.97 2.51
C VAL A 106 -1.69 -19.84 3.37
N ASP A 107 -0.58 -19.29 3.85
CA ASP A 107 0.33 -20.01 4.76
C ASP A 107 -0.39 -20.43 6.06
N LEU A 108 -1.24 -19.55 6.61
CA LEU A 108 -2.07 -19.90 7.77
C LEU A 108 -3.04 -21.05 7.46
N SER A 109 -3.61 -21.06 6.26
CA SER A 109 -4.55 -22.08 5.80
C SER A 109 -3.87 -23.45 5.65
N ARG A 110 -2.65 -23.47 5.12
CA ARG A 110 -1.82 -24.67 5.00
C ARG A 110 -1.44 -25.23 6.38
N LEU A 111 -1.00 -24.37 7.31
CA LEU A 111 -0.71 -24.75 8.70
C LEU A 111 -1.93 -25.26 9.48
N ARG A 112 -3.14 -24.82 9.10
CA ARG A 112 -4.38 -25.34 9.69
C ARG A 112 -4.66 -26.76 9.20
N ARG A 113 -4.49 -27.00 7.89
CA ARG A 113 -4.75 -28.30 7.27
C ARG A 113 -3.82 -29.40 7.79
N SER A 114 -2.54 -29.09 7.99
CA SER A 114 -1.56 -30.07 8.52
C SER A 114 -1.84 -30.52 9.95
N ARG A 115 -2.35 -29.63 10.83
CA ARG A 115 -2.70 -30.00 12.22
C ARG A 115 -4.04 -30.74 12.38
N GLN A 116 -4.89 -30.76 11.35
CA GLN A 116 -6.15 -31.52 11.40
C GLN A 116 -6.00 -32.94 10.84
N ALA A 117 -4.85 -33.25 10.24
CA ALA A 117 -4.54 -34.57 9.68
C ALA A 117 -3.80 -35.49 10.66
N THR A 118 -3.51 -35.00 11.87
CA THR A 118 -2.98 -35.73 13.03
C THR A 118 -4.05 -35.83 14.10
#